data_AF-A0A537K3H0-F1
#
_entry.id   AF-A0A537K3H0-F1
#
_cell.length_a   1.000
_cell.length_b   1.000
_cell.length_c   1.000
_cell.angle_alpha   90.00
_cell.angle_beta   90.00
_cell.angle_gamma   90.00
#
_symmetry.space_group_name_H-M   'P 1'
#
loop_
_entity.id
_entity.type
_entity.pdbx_description
1 polymer ?
#
loop_
_entity_poly.entity_id
_entity_poly.type
_entity_poly.pdbx_seq_one_letter_code
_entity_poly.pdbx_strand_id
1 'polypeptide(L)'
;MKNILLLKHWQLFLLFYLGPGILQIFLFEKIMNSEGQRYLIALISLPAYFVYSFWIYSIGIYLFRIKQKGFNLTRFKISFFFLIFYFIFFLLLFAFIKVDTVFESAWAIGFVMLHLIAIFCYLYCSYFNAKLLNSIEQTKNVGINEILGDIFLILFFPLGVWFVQPRVNKIVKFQNRDTGYE
;
A
#
# COMPACT_ATOMS: atom_id res chain seq x y z
N MET A 1 -0.49 -11.25 -12.53
CA MET A 1 -1.21 -10.09 -11.95
C MET A 1 -2.71 -10.35 -11.79
N LYS A 2 -3.43 -10.86 -12.80
CA LYS A 2 -4.89 -11.08 -12.72
C LYS A 2 -5.32 -12.00 -11.56
N ASN A 3 -4.58 -13.07 -11.27
CA ASN A 3 -4.97 -14.07 -10.26
C ASN A 3 -5.10 -13.49 -8.84
N ILE A 4 -4.22 -12.56 -8.44
CA ILE A 4 -4.30 -11.89 -7.12
C ILE A 4 -5.49 -10.93 -7.06
N LEU A 5 -5.79 -10.24 -8.16
CA LEU A 5 -6.96 -9.38 -8.27
C LEU A 5 -8.28 -10.13 -8.36
N LEU A 6 -8.26 -11.47 -8.45
CA LEU A 6 -9.45 -12.30 -8.42
C LEU A 6 -9.67 -12.95 -7.05
N LEU A 7 -8.69 -12.87 -6.14
CA LEU A 7 -8.81 -13.42 -4.80
C LEU A 7 -9.98 -12.78 -4.05
N LYS A 8 -10.61 -13.56 -3.19
CA LYS A 8 -11.63 -13.03 -2.28
C LYS A 8 -10.93 -12.15 -1.24
N HIS A 9 -11.54 -11.01 -0.93
CA HIS A 9 -11.15 -10.12 0.17
C HIS A 9 -10.74 -10.84 1.47
N TRP A 10 -11.43 -11.91 1.88
CA TRP A 10 -11.03 -12.69 3.07
C TRP A 10 -9.74 -13.50 2.90
N GLN A 11 -9.44 -14.03 1.71
CA GLN A 11 -8.18 -14.76 1.44
C GLN A 11 -7.00 -13.80 1.52
N LEU A 12 -7.18 -12.61 0.94
CA LEU A 12 -6.26 -11.51 1.06
C LEU A 12 -6.10 -11.07 2.52
N PHE A 13 -7.20 -10.85 3.24
CA PHE A 13 -7.17 -10.50 4.67
C PHE A 13 -6.36 -11.51 5.50
N LEU A 14 -6.55 -12.81 5.31
CA LEU A 14 -5.78 -13.84 6.01
C LEU A 14 -4.28 -13.78 5.67
N LEU A 15 -3.95 -13.63 4.38
CA LEU A 15 -2.57 -13.51 3.90
C LEU A 15 -1.87 -12.26 4.47
N PHE A 16 -2.60 -11.15 4.57
CA PHE A 16 -2.08 -9.86 5.00
C PHE A 16 -2.04 -9.67 6.52
N TYR A 17 -3.10 -10.04 7.22
CA TYR A 17 -3.36 -9.63 8.61
C TYR A 17 -3.13 -10.77 9.60
N LEU A 18 -3.63 -11.98 9.31
CA LEU A 18 -3.61 -13.07 10.28
C LEU A 18 -2.22 -13.69 10.47
N GLY A 19 -1.40 -13.73 9.41
CA GLY A 19 -0.04 -14.27 9.48
C GLY A 19 0.95 -13.27 10.09
N PRO A 20 1.50 -12.35 9.29
CA PRO A 20 2.57 -11.46 9.74
C PRO A 20 2.07 -10.37 10.71
N GLY A 21 0.85 -9.86 10.54
CA GLY A 21 0.31 -8.78 11.39
C GLY A 21 0.07 -9.20 12.84
N ILE A 22 -0.61 -10.33 13.05
CA ILE A 22 -0.84 -10.86 14.41
C ILE A 22 0.48 -11.25 15.07
N LEU A 23 1.38 -11.90 14.32
CA LEU A 23 2.72 -12.24 14.82
C LEU A 23 3.49 -10.98 15.26
N GLN A 24 3.42 -9.89 14.48
CA GLN A 24 4.02 -8.62 14.87
C GLN A 24 3.44 -8.07 16.17
N ILE A 25 2.11 -8.06 16.34
CA ILE A 25 1.46 -7.53 17.54
C ILE A 25 1.94 -8.28 18.80
N PHE A 26 1.98 -9.61 18.74
CA PHE A 26 2.44 -10.42 19.89
C PHE A 26 3.93 -10.29 20.18
N LEU A 27 4.75 -10.04 19.15
CA LEU A 27 6.19 -9.90 19.31
C LEU A 27 6.64 -8.46 19.59
N PHE A 28 5.78 -7.46 19.36
CA PHE A 28 6.14 -6.05 19.44
C PHE A 28 6.70 -5.68 20.82
N GLU A 29 5.98 -5.99 21.89
CA GLU A 29 6.41 -5.67 23.26
C GLU A 29 7.71 -6.38 23.65
N LYS A 30 7.85 -7.66 23.30
CA LYS A 30 9.05 -8.45 23.61
C LYS A 30 10.28 -7.90 22.90
N ILE A 31 10.14 -7.52 21.63
CA ILE A 31 11.28 -7.10 20.82
C ILE A 31 11.68 -5.64 21.11
N MET A 32 10.71 -4.76 21.39
CA MET A 32 11.01 -3.36 21.76
C MET A 32 11.84 -3.26 23.06
N ASN A 33 11.66 -4.21 23.97
CA ASN A 33 12.34 -4.24 25.26
C ASN A 33 13.63 -5.08 25.26
N SER A 34 13.86 -5.92 24.24
CA SER A 34 15.05 -6.77 24.16
C SER A 34 16.17 -6.08 23.36
N GLU A 35 17.31 -5.85 24.00
CA GLU A 35 18.50 -5.39 23.28
C GLU A 35 18.94 -6.47 22.28
N GLY A 36 19.12 -6.06 21.02
CA GLY A 36 19.62 -6.92 19.95
C GLY A 36 18.55 -7.44 18.98
N GLN A 37 17.27 -7.56 19.33
CA GLN A 37 16.30 -8.26 18.45
C GLN A 37 15.58 -7.38 17.41
N ARG A 38 15.94 -6.10 17.27
CA ARG A 38 15.27 -5.15 16.35
C ARG A 38 15.29 -5.58 14.89
N TYR A 39 16.34 -6.29 14.46
CA TYR A 39 16.42 -6.86 13.12
C TYR A 39 15.35 -7.94 12.86
N LEU A 40 14.81 -8.60 13.89
CA LEU A 40 13.73 -9.56 13.76
C LEU A 40 12.39 -8.87 13.46
N ILE A 41 12.11 -7.72 14.09
CA ILE A 41 10.93 -6.89 13.71
C ILE A 41 11.06 -6.50 12.24
N ALA A 42 12.24 -5.98 11.86
CA ALA A 42 12.51 -5.59 10.49
C ALA A 42 12.24 -6.76 9.52
N LEU A 43 12.78 -7.94 9.79
CA LEU A 43 12.59 -9.12 8.96
C LEU A 43 11.12 -9.58 8.87
N ILE A 44 10.40 -9.62 9.99
CA ILE A 44 8.99 -10.05 10.06
C ILE A 44 8.06 -9.01 9.39
N SER A 45 8.48 -7.74 9.30
CA SER A 45 7.69 -6.68 8.68
C SER A 45 7.73 -6.68 7.15
N LEU A 46 8.79 -7.24 6.56
CA LEU A 46 8.97 -7.24 5.10
C LEU A 46 7.84 -7.96 4.36
N PRO A 47 7.40 -9.18 4.74
CA PRO A 47 6.30 -9.86 4.07
C PRO A 47 5.01 -9.03 4.05
N ALA A 48 4.55 -8.53 5.21
CA ALA A 48 3.32 -7.74 5.28
C ALA A 48 3.39 -6.51 4.36
N TYR A 49 4.52 -5.79 4.41
CA TYR A 49 4.75 -4.63 3.58
C TYR A 49 4.74 -4.98 2.09
N PHE A 50 5.52 -5.98 1.66
CA PHE A 50 5.62 -6.34 0.24
C PHE A 50 4.29 -6.82 -0.33
N VAL A 51 3.54 -7.63 0.40
CA VAL A 51 2.23 -8.07 -0.09
C VAL A 51 1.32 -6.85 -0.23
N TYR A 52 1.28 -5.94 0.75
CA TYR A 52 0.44 -4.75 0.69
C TYR A 52 0.82 -3.81 -0.46
N SER A 53 2.11 -3.53 -0.63
CA SER A 53 2.63 -2.74 -1.75
C SER A 53 2.31 -3.42 -3.09
N PHE A 54 2.44 -4.75 -3.16
CA PHE A 54 2.07 -5.50 -4.36
C PHE A 54 0.59 -5.34 -4.70
N TRP A 55 -0.29 -5.32 -3.70
CA TRP A 55 -1.72 -5.09 -3.88
C TRP A 55 -2.04 -3.70 -4.42
N ILE A 56 -1.51 -2.64 -3.78
CA ILE A 56 -1.65 -1.24 -4.26
C ILE A 56 -1.14 -1.10 -5.69
N TYR A 57 0.02 -1.66 -5.99
CA TYR A 57 0.62 -1.58 -7.32
C TYR A 57 -0.23 -2.31 -8.35
N SER A 58 -0.69 -3.52 -8.01
CA SER A 58 -1.49 -4.34 -8.91
C SER A 58 -2.80 -3.66 -9.30
N ILE A 59 -3.49 -3.03 -8.34
CA ILE A 59 -4.69 -2.24 -8.60
C ILE A 59 -4.36 -1.09 -9.56
N GLY A 60 -3.33 -0.30 -9.26
CA GLY A 60 -3.00 0.88 -10.06
C GLY A 60 -2.62 0.56 -11.50
N ILE A 61 -1.79 -0.47 -11.69
CA ILE A 61 -1.42 -0.93 -13.03
C ILE A 61 -2.63 -1.48 -13.78
N TYR A 62 -3.46 -2.29 -13.14
CA TYR A 62 -4.59 -2.92 -13.80
C TYR A 62 -5.65 -1.90 -14.21
N LEU A 63 -6.08 -1.03 -13.30
CA LEU A 63 -7.09 -0.01 -13.59
C LEU A 63 -6.58 1.02 -14.60
N PHE A 64 -5.29 1.38 -14.56
CA PHE A 64 -4.72 2.28 -15.56
C PHE A 64 -4.79 1.70 -16.98
N ARG A 65 -4.61 0.37 -17.15
CA ARG A 65 -4.75 -0.28 -18.46
C ARG A 65 -6.16 -0.11 -19.05
N ILE A 66 -7.18 -0.06 -18.19
CA ILE A 66 -8.58 0.14 -18.58
C ILE A 66 -8.84 1.61 -18.91
N LYS A 67 -8.35 2.55 -18.08
CA LYS A 67 -8.58 3.98 -18.26
C LYS A 67 -7.29 4.79 -18.11
N GLN A 68 -6.70 5.16 -19.24
CA GLN A 68 -5.42 5.90 -19.29
C GLN A 68 -5.61 7.42 -19.30
N LYS A 69 -6.64 7.91 -20.01
CA LYS A 69 -6.84 9.35 -20.26
C LYS A 69 -7.06 10.11 -18.94
N GLY A 70 -6.23 11.14 -18.70
CA GLY A 70 -6.31 11.99 -17.50
C GLY A 70 -5.50 11.49 -16.30
N PHE A 71 -4.72 10.43 -16.45
CA PHE A 71 -3.91 9.84 -15.38
C PHE A 71 -2.43 9.78 -15.76
N ASN A 72 -1.55 10.03 -14.78
CA ASN A 72 -0.10 10.01 -14.98
C ASN A 72 0.52 8.77 -14.32
N LEU A 73 0.70 7.70 -15.09
CA LEU A 73 1.30 6.45 -14.61
C LEU A 73 2.75 6.64 -14.14
N THR A 74 3.51 7.52 -14.79
CA THR A 74 4.91 7.79 -14.43
C THR A 74 5.01 8.34 -13.02
N ARG A 75 4.18 9.34 -12.68
CA ARG A 75 4.12 9.88 -11.32
C ARG A 75 3.72 8.81 -10.31
N PHE A 76 2.76 7.94 -10.63
CA PHE A 76 2.37 6.82 -9.77
C PHE A 76 3.53 5.87 -9.51
N LYS A 77 4.26 5.46 -10.56
CA LYS A 77 5.42 4.58 -10.43
C LYS A 77 6.53 5.22 -9.61
N ILE A 78 6.86 6.49 -9.85
CA ILE A 78 7.90 7.21 -9.09
C ILE A 78 7.53 7.26 -7.61
N SER A 79 6.31 7.69 -7.27
CA SER A 79 5.85 7.72 -5.88
C SER A 79 5.83 6.33 -5.25
N PHE A 80 5.39 5.31 -5.99
CA PHE A 80 5.36 3.94 -5.49
C PHE A 80 6.76 3.39 -5.20
N PHE A 81 7.70 3.53 -6.14
CA PHE A 81 9.07 3.04 -5.93
C PHE A 81 9.80 3.84 -4.86
N PHE A 82 9.54 5.16 -4.77
CA PHE A 82 10.03 5.97 -3.65
C PHE A 82 9.58 5.38 -2.30
N LEU A 83 8.31 4.98 -2.15
CA LEU A 83 7.81 4.33 -0.93
C LEU A 83 8.53 3.02 -0.63
N ILE A 84 8.75 2.17 -1.64
CA ILE A 84 9.50 0.90 -1.48
C ILE A 84 10.89 1.17 -0.92
N PHE A 85 11.65 2.07 -1.56
CA PHE A 85 13.01 2.39 -1.12
C PHE A 85 13.02 3.08 0.25
N TYR A 86 12.11 4.02 0.48
CA TYR A 86 11.95 4.71 1.75
C TYR A 86 11.70 3.72 2.90
N PHE A 87 10.77 2.77 2.71
CA PHE A 87 10.45 1.79 3.75
C PHE A 87 11.63 0.87 4.05
N ILE A 88 12.31 0.35 3.02
CA ILE A 88 13.50 -0.50 3.20
C ILE A 88 14.61 0.29 3.92
N PHE A 89 14.85 1.54 3.52
CA PHE A 89 15.80 2.42 4.17
C PHE A 89 15.48 2.63 5.66
N PHE A 90 14.22 2.97 5.98
CA PHE A 90 13.77 3.17 7.35
C PHE A 90 13.91 1.89 8.18
N LEU A 91 13.52 0.75 7.61
CA LEU A 91 13.59 -0.56 8.25
C LEU A 91 15.02 -0.98 8.57
N LEU A 92 15.97 -0.75 7.65
CA LEU A 92 17.39 -0.99 7.90
C LEU A 92 17.94 0.00 8.94
N LEU A 93 17.62 1.28 8.83
CA LEU A 93 18.07 2.31 9.76
C LEU A 93 17.72 1.95 11.21
N PHE A 94 16.46 1.61 11.49
CA PHE A 94 16.02 1.28 12.85
C PHE A 94 16.31 -0.15 13.29
N ALA A 95 16.72 -1.04 12.38
CA ALA A 95 17.30 -2.32 12.76
C ALA A 95 18.63 -2.12 13.49
N PHE A 96 19.42 -1.11 13.11
CA PHE A 96 20.76 -0.88 13.65
C PHE A 96 20.82 0.30 14.64
N ILE A 97 20.05 1.37 14.42
CA ILE A 97 20.11 2.62 15.20
C ILE A 97 18.87 2.76 16.08
N LYS A 98 19.05 3.20 17.34
CA LYS A 98 17.92 3.48 18.26
C LYS A 98 17.17 4.72 17.76
N VAL A 99 15.85 4.72 17.94
CA VAL A 99 14.98 5.80 17.45
C VAL A 99 15.41 7.15 18.00
N ASP A 100 15.64 7.20 19.31
CA ASP A 100 16.04 8.42 20.02
C ASP A 100 17.36 8.99 19.48
N THR A 101 18.33 8.13 19.17
CA THR A 101 19.62 8.54 18.57
C THR A 101 19.44 9.24 17.22
N VAL A 102 18.43 8.86 16.43
CA VAL A 102 18.13 9.53 15.15
C VAL A 102 17.53 10.91 15.39
N PHE A 103 16.59 11.02 16.32
CA PHE A 103 15.88 12.27 16.61
C PHE A 103 16.70 13.29 17.42
N GLU A 104 17.70 12.85 18.17
CA GLU A 104 18.67 13.72 18.84
C GLU A 104 19.81 14.19 17.91
N SER A 105 19.92 13.61 16.71
CA SER A 105 20.99 13.96 15.77
C SER A 105 20.74 15.28 15.04
N ALA A 106 21.81 15.90 14.54
CA ALA A 106 21.72 17.08 13.66
C ALA A 106 20.91 16.83 12.36
N TRP A 107 20.65 15.58 12.00
CA TRP A 107 19.92 15.17 10.80
C TRP A 107 18.42 15.02 11.03
N ALA A 108 17.91 15.19 12.25
CA ALA A 108 16.52 14.95 12.61
C ALA A 108 15.51 15.69 11.69
N ILE A 109 15.77 16.96 11.36
CA ILE A 109 14.92 17.75 10.46
C ILE A 109 14.86 17.11 9.06
N GLY A 110 16.00 16.65 8.54
CA GLY A 110 16.08 15.96 7.25
C GLY A 110 15.25 14.67 7.24
N PHE A 111 15.30 13.90 8.33
CA PHE A 111 14.47 12.69 8.49
C PHE A 111 12.98 12.99 8.51
N VAL A 112 12.56 14.03 9.23
CA VAL A 112 11.15 14.45 9.26
C VAL A 112 10.68 14.86 7.87
N MET A 113 11.48 15.64 7.14
CA MET A 113 11.15 16.04 5.77
C MET A 113 11.04 14.84 4.82
N LEU A 114 11.99 13.90 4.90
CA LEU A 114 11.95 12.67 4.12
C LEU A 114 10.69 11.84 4.43
N HIS A 115 10.31 11.76 5.70
CA HIS A 115 9.10 11.06 6.12
C HIS A 115 7.82 11.74 5.60
N LEU A 116 7.75 13.08 5.62
CA LEU A 116 6.64 13.83 5.04
C LEU A 116 6.50 13.58 3.53
N ILE A 117 7.62 13.53 2.79
CA ILE A 117 7.59 13.18 1.35
C ILE A 117 7.05 11.77 1.15
N ALA A 118 7.41 10.81 2.02
CA ALA A 118 6.85 9.46 1.98
C ALA A 118 5.33 9.47 2.22
N ILE A 119 4.85 10.23 3.21
CA ILE A 119 3.40 10.40 3.46
C ILE A 119 2.70 10.96 2.21
N PHE A 120 3.26 12.00 1.57
CA PHE A 120 2.71 12.54 0.33
C PHE A 120 2.68 11.52 -0.81
N CYS A 121 3.73 10.72 -0.98
CA CYS A 121 3.75 9.65 -1.97
C CYS A 121 2.67 8.59 -1.70
N TYR A 122 2.47 8.24 -0.43
CA TYR A 122 1.46 7.26 -0.02
C TYR A 122 0.03 7.77 -0.26
N LEU A 123 -0.23 9.03 0.08
CA LEU A 123 -1.48 9.72 -0.25
C LEU A 123 -1.70 9.78 -1.76
N TYR A 124 -0.67 10.06 -2.54
CA TYR A 124 -0.77 10.12 -4.00
C TYR A 124 -1.07 8.75 -4.63
N CYS A 125 -0.42 7.67 -4.19
CA CYS A 125 -0.72 6.31 -4.65
C CYS A 125 -2.17 5.91 -4.32
N SER A 126 -2.64 6.27 -3.13
CA SER A 126 -4.03 6.02 -2.70
C SER A 126 -5.04 6.81 -3.53
N TYR A 127 -4.78 8.11 -3.74
CA TYR A 127 -5.53 8.98 -4.63
C TYR A 127 -5.60 8.43 -6.05
N PHE A 128 -4.46 8.01 -6.61
CA PHE A 128 -4.38 7.48 -7.97
C PHE A 128 -5.29 6.26 -8.15
N ASN A 129 -5.21 5.30 -7.22
CA ASN A 129 -6.03 4.09 -7.23
C ASN A 129 -7.52 4.40 -7.02
N ALA A 130 -7.87 5.19 -6.00
CA ALA A 130 -9.25 5.57 -5.71
C ALA A 130 -9.89 6.31 -6.89
N LYS A 131 -9.16 7.24 -7.51
CA LYS A 131 -9.65 8.01 -8.64
C LYS A 131 -9.85 7.15 -9.88
N LEU A 132 -8.90 6.27 -10.20
CA LEU A 132 -9.06 5.32 -11.31
C LEU A 132 -10.27 4.41 -11.12
N LEU A 133 -10.42 3.84 -9.93
CA LEU A 133 -11.53 2.95 -9.61
C LEU A 133 -12.88 3.64 -9.84
N ASN A 134 -13.08 4.79 -9.23
CA ASN A 134 -14.32 5.54 -9.37
C ASN A 134 -14.56 6.05 -10.79
N SER A 135 -13.49 6.47 -11.48
CA SER A 135 -13.60 6.91 -12.87
C SER A 135 -13.98 5.79 -13.84
N ILE A 136 -13.71 4.53 -13.49
CA ILE A 136 -14.15 3.36 -14.26
C ILE A 136 -15.59 3.03 -13.89
N GLU A 137 -15.92 2.95 -12.61
CA GLU A 137 -17.27 2.57 -12.15
C GLU A 137 -18.36 3.57 -12.56
N GLN A 138 -18.07 4.86 -12.50
CA GLN A 138 -19.06 5.89 -12.79
C GLN A 138 -19.03 6.34 -14.25
N THR A 139 -18.13 5.80 -15.07
CA THR A 139 -17.89 6.18 -16.47
C THR A 139 -17.62 7.68 -16.72
N LYS A 140 -17.42 8.48 -15.67
CA LYS A 140 -17.14 9.92 -15.73
C LYS A 140 -15.85 10.26 -14.98
N ASN A 141 -15.38 11.49 -15.13
CA ASN A 141 -14.36 12.03 -14.22
C ASN A 141 -15.04 12.40 -12.90
N VAL A 142 -14.49 11.89 -11.81
CA VAL A 142 -15.04 12.09 -10.46
C VAL A 142 -14.29 13.19 -9.73
N GLY A 143 -15.02 13.98 -8.94
CA GLY A 143 -14.44 14.99 -8.07
C GLY A 143 -13.69 14.36 -6.90
N ILE A 144 -12.87 15.16 -6.22
CA ILE A 144 -12.11 14.65 -5.06
C ILE A 144 -13.04 14.21 -3.92
N ASN A 145 -14.15 14.90 -3.70
CA ASN A 145 -15.12 14.59 -2.65
C ASN A 145 -15.77 13.21 -2.83
N GLU A 146 -15.97 12.78 -4.08
CA GLU A 146 -16.55 11.47 -4.42
C GLU A 146 -15.58 10.31 -4.14
N ILE A 147 -14.27 10.59 -4.00
CA ILE A 147 -13.23 9.57 -3.82
C ILE A 147 -12.56 9.60 -2.45
N LEU A 148 -12.86 10.59 -1.59
CA LEU A 148 -12.24 10.72 -0.26
C LEU A 148 -12.42 9.44 0.56
N GLY A 149 -13.64 8.87 0.58
CA GLY A 149 -13.91 7.62 1.28
C GLY A 149 -13.00 6.48 0.81
N ASP A 150 -12.79 6.36 -0.51
CA ASP A 150 -11.94 5.32 -1.08
C ASP A 150 -10.45 5.55 -0.83
N ILE A 151 -10.01 6.82 -0.76
CA ILE A 151 -8.66 7.16 -0.31
C ILE A 151 -8.47 6.68 1.13
N PHE A 152 -9.39 7.01 2.04
CA PHE A 152 -9.34 6.55 3.42
C PHE A 152 -9.35 5.01 3.52
N LEU A 153 -10.23 4.34 2.78
CA LEU A 153 -10.25 2.88 2.75
C LEU A 153 -8.91 2.31 2.33
N ILE A 154 -8.30 2.81 1.25
CA ILE A 154 -6.98 2.34 0.80
C ILE A 154 -5.90 2.62 1.86
N LEU A 155 -5.88 3.82 2.45
CA LEU A 155 -4.88 4.19 3.46
C LEU A 155 -4.92 3.28 4.69
N PHE A 156 -6.12 2.91 5.13
CA PHE A 156 -6.36 2.11 6.33
C PHE A 156 -6.50 0.63 5.98
N PHE A 157 -5.38 -0.07 5.94
CA PHE A 157 -5.37 -1.53 5.95
C PHE A 157 -5.89 -2.04 7.31
N PRO A 158 -6.80 -3.04 7.38
CA PRO A 158 -7.30 -3.92 6.31
C PRO A 158 -8.59 -3.45 5.60
N LEU A 159 -9.17 -2.33 5.99
CA LEU A 159 -10.47 -1.85 5.48
C LEU A 159 -10.45 -1.72 3.95
N GLY A 160 -9.36 -1.21 3.38
CA GLY A 160 -9.18 -1.11 1.94
C GLY A 160 -9.39 -2.44 1.22
N VAL A 161 -8.78 -3.52 1.69
CA VAL A 161 -8.96 -4.84 1.08
C VAL A 161 -10.40 -5.32 1.20
N TRP A 162 -11.09 -5.02 2.29
CA TRP A 162 -12.46 -5.46 2.47
C TRP A 162 -13.46 -4.79 1.52
N PHE A 163 -13.30 -3.49 1.29
CA PHE A 163 -14.26 -2.69 0.52
C PHE A 163 -13.81 -2.43 -0.93
N VAL A 164 -12.52 -2.23 -1.17
CA VAL A 164 -11.97 -1.92 -2.50
C VAL A 164 -11.79 -3.19 -3.33
N GLN A 165 -11.35 -4.31 -2.73
CA GLN A 165 -11.11 -5.54 -3.49
C GLN A 165 -12.37 -6.06 -4.20
N PRO A 166 -13.56 -6.17 -3.56
CA PRO A 166 -14.75 -6.67 -4.25
C PRO A 166 -15.14 -5.83 -5.47
N ARG A 167 -14.91 -4.52 -5.42
CA ARG A 167 -15.15 -3.58 -6.52
C ARG A 167 -14.18 -3.81 -7.67
N VAL A 168 -12.89 -3.94 -7.38
CA VAL A 168 -11.88 -4.32 -8.38
C VAL A 168 -12.21 -5.68 -9.00
N ASN A 169 -12.62 -6.68 -8.22
CA ASN A 169 -13.00 -8.00 -8.72
C ASN A 169 -14.15 -7.93 -9.74
N LYS A 170 -15.16 -7.06 -9.53
CA LYS A 170 -16.26 -6.86 -10.47
C LYS A 170 -15.76 -6.36 -11.81
N ILE A 171 -14.88 -5.35 -11.79
CA ILE A 171 -14.26 -4.78 -13.00
C ILE A 171 -13.44 -5.85 -13.74
N VAL A 172 -12.62 -6.61 -13.00
CA VAL A 172 -11.77 -7.66 -13.59
C VAL A 172 -12.61 -8.73 -14.29
N LYS A 173 -13.69 -9.19 -13.64
CA LYS A 173 -14.59 -10.20 -14.19
C LYS A 173 -15.34 -9.69 -15.42
N PHE A 174 -15.82 -8.45 -15.38
CA PHE A 174 -16.49 -7.82 -16.52
C PHE A 174 -15.55 -7.75 -17.75
N GLN A 175 -14.32 -7.27 -17.56
CA GLN A 175 -13.34 -7.19 -18.65
C GLN A 175 -12.91 -8.56 -19.21
N ASN A 176 -12.85 -9.60 -18.38
CA ASN A 176 -12.53 -10.95 -18.87
C ASN A 176 -13.67 -11.53 -19.74
N ARG A 177 -14.93 -11.26 -19.40
CA ARG A 177 -16.08 -11.65 -20.23
C ARG A 177 -16.07 -10.96 -21.59
N ASP A 178 -15.82 -9.66 -21.62
CA ASP A 178 -15.79 -8.88 -22.87
C ASP A 178 -14.62 -9.26 -23.80
N THR A 179 -13.55 -9.84 -23.25
CA THR A 179 -12.35 -10.25 -24.01
C THR A 179 -12.35 -11.72 -24.43
N GLY A 180 -13.39 -12.49 -24.12
CA GLY A 180 -13.57 -13.87 -24.59
C GLY A 180 -12.60 -14.90 -23.96
N TYR A 181 -11.98 -14.57 -22.83
CA TYR A 181 -11.11 -15.50 -22.09
C TYR A 181 -11.87 -16.05 -20.87
N GLU A 182 -12.58 -17.17 -21.06
CA GLU A 182 -13.01 -18.07 -19.98
C GLU A 182 -11.95 -19.15 -19.72
#